data_AF-M5PX15-F1
#
_entry.id   AF-M5PX15-F1
#
_cell.length_a   1.000
_cell.length_b   1.000
_cell.length_c   1.000
_cell.angle_alpha   90.00
_cell.angle_beta   90.00
_cell.angle_gamma   90.00
#
_symmetry.space_group_name_H-M   'P 1'
#
loop_
_entity.id
_entity.type
_entity.pdbx_description
1 polymer ?
#
loop_
_entity_poly.entity_id
_entity_poly.type
_entity_poly.pdbx_seq_one_letter_code
_entity_poly.pdbx_strand_id
1 'polypeptide(L)'
;MNIIFISSAENKSGGARQALYLATGMQGRGHDVLFFVPEKSQLPELDPELAWRFLPASHRLWRKTVEEEVLLRAPAVVHAYHNRALKKLAWWGLAWHRLEVP
;
A
#
# COMPACT_ATOMS: atom_id res chain seq x y z
N MET A 1 2.55 -10.55 10.82
CA MET A 1 3.18 -9.22 10.71
C MET A 1 2.23 -8.30 9.97
N ASN A 2 2.33 -6.99 10.21
CA ASN A 2 1.57 -6.00 9.48
C ASN A 2 2.35 -5.60 8.22
N ILE A 3 1.73 -5.74 7.04
CA ILE A 3 2.36 -5.42 5.77
C ILE A 3 1.45 -4.51 4.97
N ILE A 4 1.97 -3.33 4.63
CA ILE A 4 1.26 -2.32 3.87
C ILE A 4 1.83 -2.31 2.46
N PHE A 5 1.05 -2.79 1.51
CA PHE A 5 1.35 -2.68 0.08
C PHE A 5 0.83 -1.34 -0.44
N ILE A 6 1.57 -0.72 -1.37
CA ILE A 6 1.11 0.46 -2.09
C ILE A 6 1.43 0.36 -3.57
N SER A 7 0.42 0.57 -4.39
CA SER A 7 0.54 0.62 -5.85
C SER A 7 -0.03 1.94 -6.36
N SER A 8 0.49 2.39 -7.50
CA SER A 8 -0.06 3.54 -8.24
C SER A 8 -0.67 3.12 -9.59
N ALA A 9 -0.88 1.82 -9.80
CA ALA A 9 -1.51 1.30 -10.99
C ALA A 9 -3.04 1.42 -10.91
N GLU A 10 -3.64 1.83 -12.02
CA GLU A 10 -5.10 1.84 -12.19
C GLU A 10 -5.59 0.60 -12.97
N ASN A 11 -4.70 -0.12 -13.64
CA ASN A 11 -5.02 -1.24 -14.52
C ASN A 11 -4.43 -2.58 -14.05
N LYS A 12 -4.87 -3.67 -14.69
CA LYS A 12 -4.42 -5.05 -14.45
C LYS A 12 -3.11 -5.39 -15.19
N SER A 13 -2.12 -4.48 -15.21
CA SER A 13 -0.82 -4.75 -15.84
C SER A 13 -0.05 -5.88 -15.14
N GLY A 14 0.99 -6.42 -15.79
CA GLY A 14 1.81 -7.49 -15.21
C GLY A 14 2.40 -7.12 -13.85
N GLY A 15 2.98 -5.92 -13.70
CA GLY A 15 3.50 -5.43 -12.42
C GLY A 15 2.43 -5.24 -11.35
N ALA A 16 1.22 -4.84 -11.76
CA ALA A 16 0.09 -4.70 -10.85
C ALA A 16 -0.42 -6.05 -10.34
N ARG A 17 -0.47 -7.07 -11.21
CA ARG A 17 -0.79 -8.45 -10.80
C ARG A 17 0.28 -9.07 -9.93
N GLN A 18 1.56 -8.81 -10.20
CA GLN A 18 2.66 -9.28 -9.33
C GLN A 18 2.51 -8.75 -7.90
N ALA A 19 2.20 -7.45 -7.76
CA ALA A 19 1.94 -6.84 -6.46
C ALA A 19 0.75 -7.50 -5.75
N LEU A 20 -0.35 -7.72 -6.49
CA LEU A 20 -1.54 -8.41 -5.98
C LEU A 20 -1.22 -9.83 -5.52
N TYR A 21 -0.62 -10.66 -6.37
CA TYR A 21 -0.35 -12.06 -6.03
C TYR A 21 0.60 -12.21 -4.84
N LEU A 22 1.57 -11.28 -4.68
CA LEU A 22 2.37 -11.28 -3.48
C LEU A 22 1.54 -10.89 -2.25
N ALA A 23 0.71 -9.86 -2.32
CA ALA A 23 -0.16 -9.44 -1.22
C ALA A 23 -1.11 -10.57 -0.79
N THR A 24 -1.81 -11.20 -1.74
CA THR A 24 -2.67 -12.38 -1.52
C THR A 24 -1.88 -13.53 -0.91
N GLY A 25 -0.69 -13.82 -1.42
CA GLY A 25 0.18 -14.86 -0.87
C GLY A 25 0.61 -14.59 0.57
N MET A 26 0.89 -13.34 0.93
CA MET A 26 1.22 -12.95 2.30
C MET A 26 -0.01 -13.05 3.22
N GLN A 27 -1.19 -12.61 2.77
CA GLN A 27 -2.44 -12.78 3.51
C GLN A 27 -2.73 -14.26 3.80
N GLY A 28 -2.61 -15.13 2.78
CA GLY A 28 -2.81 -16.57 2.92
C GLY A 28 -1.82 -17.26 3.86
N ARG A 29 -0.69 -16.61 4.20
CA ARG A 29 0.29 -17.07 5.19
C ARG A 29 0.05 -16.50 6.60
N GLY A 30 -1.07 -15.81 6.81
CA GLY A 30 -1.46 -15.26 8.12
C GLY A 30 -0.83 -13.89 8.43
N HIS A 31 -0.33 -13.17 7.43
CA HIS A 31 0.07 -11.77 7.61
C HIS A 31 -1.16 -10.85 7.54
N ASP A 32 -1.19 -9.79 8.35
CA ASP A 32 -2.19 -8.72 8.23
C ASP A 32 -1.74 -7.79 7.10
N VAL A 33 -2.44 -7.88 5.97
CA VAL A 33 -2.08 -7.18 4.74
C VAL A 33 -3.10 -6.10 4.45
N LEU A 34 -2.61 -4.87 4.27
CA LEU A 34 -3.37 -3.74 3.75
C LEU A 34 -2.81 -3.34 2.39
N PHE A 35 -3.65 -3.16 1.37
CA PHE A 35 -3.20 -2.76 0.04
C PHE A 35 -3.81 -1.42 -0.40
N PHE A 36 -2.97 -0.40 -0.47
CA PHE A 36 -3.27 0.89 -1.08
C PHE A 36 -3.21 0.86 -2.61
N VAL A 37 -4.28 1.34 -3.25
CA VAL A 37 -4.38 1.52 -4.69
C VAL A 37 -5.10 2.83 -5.04
N PRO A 38 -4.92 3.40 -6.25
CA PRO A 38 -5.77 4.51 -6.70
C PRO A 38 -7.25 4.12 -6.72
N GLU A 39 -8.14 5.10 -6.53
CA GLU A 39 -9.61 4.91 -6.57
C GLU A 39 -10.10 4.20 -7.85
N LYS A 40 -9.45 4.46 -8.99
CA LYS A 40 -9.77 3.86 -10.29
C LYS A 40 -9.09 2.50 -10.54
N SER A 41 -8.44 1.93 -9.52
CA SER A 41 -7.76 0.66 -9.66
C SER A 41 -8.73 -0.48 -9.91
N GLN A 42 -8.42 -1.27 -10.93
CA GLN A 42 -9.15 -2.51 -11.24
C GLN A 42 -8.64 -3.73 -10.46
N LEU A 43 -7.63 -3.57 -9.58
CA LEU A 43 -7.08 -4.70 -8.81
C LEU A 43 -8.06 -5.29 -7.79
N PRO A 44 -8.89 -4.51 -7.07
CA PRO A 44 -9.88 -5.05 -6.14
C PRO A 44 -10.88 -6.01 -6.79
N GLU A 45 -11.14 -5.89 -8.09
CA GLU A 45 -12.01 -6.82 -8.83
C GLU A 45 -11.41 -8.23 -8.95
N LEU A 46 -10.09 -8.36 -8.83
CA LEU A 46 -9.39 -9.64 -8.99
C LEU A 46 -9.27 -10.42 -7.67
N ASP A 47 -9.32 -9.72 -6.54
CA ASP A 47 -9.27 -10.32 -5.20
C ASP A 47 -10.07 -9.45 -4.23
N PRO A 48 -11.39 -9.65 -4.13
CA PRO A 48 -12.26 -8.85 -3.26
C PRO A 48 -12.00 -9.04 -1.76
N GLU A 49 -11.34 -10.13 -1.37
CA GLU A 49 -11.12 -10.54 0.03
C GLU A 49 -9.88 -9.88 0.66
N LEU A 50 -9.00 -9.31 -0.17
CA LEU A 50 -7.86 -8.56 0.32
C LEU A 50 -8.31 -7.25 1.00
N ALA A 51 -7.65 -6.83 2.07
CA ALA A 51 -8.00 -5.56 2.70
C ALA A 51 -7.51 -4.38 1.85
N TRP A 52 -8.44 -3.76 1.12
CA TRP A 52 -8.17 -2.64 0.23
C TRP A 52 -8.30 -1.28 0.93
N ARG A 53 -7.43 -0.34 0.54
CA ARG A 53 -7.60 1.09 0.80
C ARG A 53 -7.39 1.88 -0.47
N PHE A 54 -8.27 2.84 -0.72
CA PHE A 54 -8.12 3.74 -1.85
C PHE A 54 -7.30 4.96 -1.45
N LEU A 55 -6.27 5.27 -2.24
CA LEU A 55 -5.53 6.51 -2.16
C LEU A 55 -6.46 7.66 -2.55
N PRO A 56 -6.49 8.76 -1.77
CA PRO A 56 -7.33 9.92 -2.11
C PRO A 56 -7.01 10.47 -3.50
N ALA A 57 -8.00 11.03 -4.21
CA ALA A 57 -7.76 11.67 -5.50
C ALA A 57 -6.66 12.76 -5.43
N SER A 58 -6.61 13.51 -4.32
CA SER A 58 -5.56 14.49 -4.07
C SER A 58 -4.24 13.83 -3.65
N HIS A 59 -3.23 13.93 -4.53
CA HIS A 59 -1.89 13.38 -4.29
C HIS A 59 -1.16 13.99 -3.09
N ARG A 60 -1.58 15.17 -2.64
CA ARG A 60 -1.04 15.85 -1.45
C ARG A 60 -1.43 15.13 -0.16
N LEU A 61 -2.56 14.42 -0.17
CA LEU A 61 -3.07 13.69 0.99
C LEU A 61 -2.48 12.28 1.12
N TRP A 62 -1.91 11.73 0.04
CA TRP A 62 -1.42 10.35 0.04
C TRP A 62 -0.43 10.05 1.16
N ARG A 63 0.51 10.96 1.41
CA ARG A 63 1.52 10.78 2.44
C ARG A 63 0.87 10.61 3.81
N LYS A 64 0.03 11.57 4.19
CA LYS A 64 -0.69 11.57 5.47
C LYS A 64 -1.50 10.27 5.63
N THR A 65 -2.30 9.92 4.62
CA THR A 65 -3.13 8.70 4.65
C THR A 65 -2.32 7.43 4.83
N VAL A 66 -1.16 7.32 4.17
CA VAL A 66 -0.29 6.14 4.30
C VAL A 66 0.39 6.14 5.67
N GLU A 67 0.92 7.28 6.13
CA GLU A 67 1.60 7.40 7.42
C GLU A 67 0.65 7.12 8.60
N GLU A 68 -0.64 7.50 8.50
CA GLU A 68 -1.66 7.15 9.50
C GLU A 68 -1.80 5.62 9.68
N GLU A 69 -1.89 4.85 8.58
CA GLU A 69 -1.97 3.39 8.67
C GLU A 69 -0.63 2.75 9.07
N VAL A 70 0.51 3.36 8.73
CA VAL A 70 1.83 2.92 9.22
C VAL A 70 1.92 3.04 10.74
N LEU A 71 1.45 4.16 11.30
CA LEU A 71 1.42 4.40 12.74
C LEU A 71 0.45 3.46 13.46
N LEU A 72 -0.78 3.34 12.94
CA LEU A 72 -1.81 2.46 13.50
C LEU A 72 -1.38 0.99 13.53
N ARG A 73 -0.55 0.57 12.58
CA ARG A 73 -0.11 -0.82 12.40
C ARG A 73 1.34 -1.05 12.82
N ALA A 74 1.96 -0.13 13.57
CA ALA A 74 3.35 -0.29 13.97
C ALA A 74 3.51 -1.52 14.90
N PRO A 75 4.52 -2.40 14.69
CA PRO A 75 5.51 -2.38 13.61
C PRO A 75 4.95 -2.91 12.28
N ALA A 76 5.22 -2.20 11.18
CA ALA A 76 4.78 -2.57 9.85
C ALA A 76 5.91 -2.56 8.82
N VAL A 77 5.80 -3.44 7.81
CA VAL A 77 6.63 -3.41 6.59
C VAL A 77 5.83 -2.71 5.49
N VAL A 78 6.40 -1.68 4.86
CA VAL A 78 5.74 -0.98 3.75
C VAL A 78 6.43 -1.33 2.44
N HIS A 79 5.67 -1.80 1.45
CA HIS A 79 6.19 -2.25 0.16
C HIS A 79 5.50 -1.54 -0.99
N ALA A 80 6.27 -0.80 -1.80
CA ALA A 80 5.75 -0.04 -2.93
C ALA A 80 5.95 -0.75 -4.27
N TYR A 81 4.97 -0.58 -5.16
CA TYR A 81 4.97 -1.06 -6.54
C TYR A 81 4.67 0.07 -7.51
N HIS A 82 5.31 0.01 -8.68
CA HIS A 82 5.27 1.01 -9.74
C HIS A 82 6.02 2.29 -9.41
N ASN A 83 6.67 2.87 -10.41
CA ASN A 83 7.64 3.96 -10.27
C ASN A 83 7.12 5.15 -9.47
N ARG A 84 5.85 5.50 -9.62
CA ARG A 84 5.28 6.66 -8.94
C ARG A 84 5.09 6.41 -7.43
N ALA A 85 4.58 5.25 -7.04
CA ALA A 85 4.47 4.90 -5.61
C ALA A 85 5.86 4.69 -5.00
N LEU A 86 6.78 4.01 -5.71
CA LEU A 86 8.16 3.80 -5.28
C LEU A 86 8.88 5.11 -4.97
N LYS A 87 8.86 6.07 -5.90
CA LYS A 87 9.50 7.39 -5.70
C LYS A 87 8.92 8.11 -4.49
N LYS A 88 7.59 8.11 -4.35
CA LYS A 88 6.92 8.75 -3.21
C LYS A 88 7.30 8.10 -1.89
N LEU A 89 7.21 6.78 -1.80
CA LEU A 89 7.49 6.03 -0.58
C LEU A 89 8.95 6.18 -0.14
N ALA A 90 9.88 6.14 -1.09
CA ALA A 90 11.30 6.37 -0.82
C ALA A 90 11.55 7.74 -0.16
N TRP A 91 10.89 8.79 -0.66
CA TRP A 91 10.99 10.13 -0.05
C TRP A 91 10.33 10.21 1.33
N TRP A 92 9.16 9.59 1.52
CA TRP A 92 8.47 9.60 2.80
C TRP A 92 9.24 8.84 3.88
N GLY A 93 9.78 7.67 3.52
CA GLY A 93 10.56 6.78 4.39
C GLY A 93 11.74 7.45 5.08
N LEU A 94 12.34 8.48 4.46
CA LEU A 94 13.43 9.26 5.07
C LEU A 94 13.02 9.94 6.37
N ALA A 95 11.72 10.20 6.58
CA ALA A 95 11.19 10.85 7.77
C ALA A 95 10.55 9.88 8.77
N TRP A 96 10.42 8.59 8.45
CA TRP A 96 9.63 7.66 9.26
C TRP A 96 10.26 7.29 10.61
N HIS A 97 11.57 7.45 10.76
CA HIS A 97 12.23 7.35 12.07
C HIS A 97 11.78 8.44 13.06
N ARG A 98 11.08 9.47 12.59
CA ARG A 98 10.49 10.56 13.39
C ARG A 98 8.97 10.50 13.45
N LEU A 99 8.34 9.46 12.89
CA LEU A 99 6.91 9.27 13.06
C LEU A 99 6.67 8.77 14.48
N GLU A 100 6.10 9.63 15.31
CA GLU A 100 5.69 9.27 16.67
C GLU A 100 4.33 8.57 16.60
N VAL A 101 4.23 7.42 17.26
CA VAL A 101 2.95 6.78 17.54
C VAL A 101 2.26 7.66 18.57
N PRO A 102 1.05 8.19 18.28
CA PRO A 102 0.33 9.02 19.24
C PRO A 102 0.01 8.28 20.54
#